data_AF-A0A954A7P8-F1
#
_entry.id   AF-A0A954A7P8-F1
#
_cell.length_a   1.000
_cell.length_b   1.000
_cell.length_c   1.000
_cell.angle_alpha   90.00
_cell.angle_beta   90.00
_cell.angle_gamma   90.00
#
_symmetry.space_group_name_H-M   'P 1'
#
loop_
_entity.id
_entity.type
_entity.pdbx_description
1 polymer ?
#
loop_
_entity_poly.entity_id
_entity_poly.type
_entity_poly.pdbx_seq_one_letter_code
_entity_poly.pdbx_strand_id
1 'polypeptide(L)'
;MRDFRSLRTAPILLLSLVGCAMQAEIDHPARPADRAFHIRYEATVSDLTAGEPCRVWIPIPSDDPHQRIRNVKVTPSSSTVAVRTTDDPKYGNRMAYLDGVPSSDVLTVTIDYDVDRWENHPELSKMTERDTAGDVAFA
;
A
#
# COMPACT_ATOMS: atom_id res chain seq x y z
N MET A 1 53.41 21.53 42.97
CA MET A 1 54.11 22.68 42.36
C MET A 1 54.60 22.25 40.99
N ARG A 2 54.24 23.02 39.95
CA ARG A 2 54.56 22.88 38.51
C ARG A 2 53.52 22.14 37.66
N ASP A 3 52.77 22.98 36.95
CA ASP A 3 51.93 22.70 35.79
C ASP A 3 52.75 22.17 34.61
N PHE A 4 52.13 21.36 33.75
CA PHE A 4 52.50 21.29 32.34
C PHE A 4 51.25 21.25 31.46
N ARG A 5 51.21 22.22 30.54
CA ARG A 5 50.18 22.52 29.54
C ARG A 5 50.19 21.52 28.37
N SER A 6 49.10 21.54 27.59
CA SER A 6 48.94 21.23 26.15
C SER A 6 47.94 20.09 25.90
N LEU A 7 46.67 20.36 25.60
CA LEU A 7 46.12 20.85 24.32
C LEU A 7 46.52 19.96 23.13
N ARG A 8 45.65 19.03 22.72
CA ARG A 8 45.34 18.71 21.30
C ARG A 8 43.93 18.09 21.18
N THR A 9 43.05 18.91 20.63
CA THR A 9 41.77 18.64 19.99
C THR A 9 41.82 17.53 18.91
N ALA A 10 40.79 16.69 18.82
CA ALA A 10 40.10 16.34 17.57
C ALA A 10 38.93 15.34 17.83
N PRO A 11 37.65 15.77 17.78
CA PRO A 11 36.56 14.84 17.53
C PRO A 11 36.44 14.64 16.01
N ILE A 12 36.64 13.40 15.56
CA ILE A 12 36.37 12.99 14.18
C ILE A 12 34.85 12.98 14.01
N LEU A 13 34.35 13.98 13.28
CA LEU A 13 32.97 14.16 12.89
C LEU A 13 32.58 13.02 11.92
N LEU A 14 31.80 12.05 12.41
CA LEU A 14 31.22 10.98 11.60
C LEU A 14 30.12 11.60 10.71
N LEU A 15 30.40 11.73 9.42
CA LEU A 15 29.48 12.25 8.41
C LEU A 15 28.37 11.22 8.20
N SER A 16 27.20 11.45 8.81
CA SER A 16 26.01 10.63 8.62
C SER A 16 25.45 10.83 7.21
N LEU A 17 25.51 9.76 6.41
CA LEU A 17 24.79 9.62 5.14
C LEU A 17 23.28 9.65 5.42
N VAL A 18 22.69 10.85 5.35
CA VAL A 18 21.24 11.02 5.25
C VAL A 18 20.85 10.61 3.83
N GLY A 19 20.59 9.31 3.65
CA GLY A 19 19.89 8.82 2.48
C GLY A 19 18.44 9.28 2.56
N CYS A 20 18.10 10.39 1.88
CA CYS A 20 16.72 10.70 1.58
C CYS A 20 16.16 9.57 0.72
N ALA A 21 15.43 8.64 1.34
CA ALA A 21 14.49 7.81 0.60
C ALA A 21 13.45 8.76 0.01
N MET A 22 13.61 9.11 -1.28
CA MET A 22 12.50 9.68 -2.03
C MET A 22 11.50 8.55 -2.24
N GLN A 23 10.50 8.47 -1.36
CA GLN A 23 9.26 7.79 -1.68
C GLN A 23 8.71 8.51 -2.91
N ALA A 24 8.84 7.89 -4.08
CA ALA A 24 8.10 8.33 -5.26
C ALA A 24 6.63 8.11 -4.94
N GLU A 25 5.91 9.19 -4.63
CA GLU A 25 4.46 9.16 -4.64
C GLU A 25 4.05 8.78 -6.06
N ILE A 26 3.18 7.78 -6.19
CA ILE A 26 2.60 7.42 -7.49
C ILE A 26 1.81 8.63 -7.95
N ASP A 27 2.37 9.40 -8.88
CA ASP A 27 1.75 10.58 -9.44
C ASP A 27 0.59 10.12 -10.35
N HIS A 28 -0.63 10.30 -9.86
CA HIS A 28 -1.83 9.98 -10.63
C HIS A 28 -2.01 11.05 -11.71
N PRO A 29 -2.17 10.67 -12.99
CA PRO A 29 -2.33 11.65 -14.05
C PRO A 29 -3.56 12.52 -13.75
N ALA A 30 -3.43 13.84 -13.90
CA ALA A 30 -4.54 14.80 -13.78
C ALA A 30 -5.63 14.64 -14.86
N ARG A 31 -5.68 13.49 -15.54
CA ARG A 31 -6.68 13.12 -16.54
C ARG A 31 -7.92 12.55 -15.84
N PRO A 32 -9.14 12.88 -16.29
CA PRO A 32 -10.36 12.24 -15.82
C PRO A 32 -10.26 10.71 -15.86
N ALA A 33 -10.83 10.04 -14.86
CA ALA A 33 -10.92 8.59 -14.85
C ALA A 33 -11.78 8.10 -16.02
N ASP A 34 -11.39 6.97 -16.63
CA ASP A 34 -12.22 6.36 -17.67
C ASP A 34 -13.47 5.72 -17.06
N ARG A 35 -13.34 5.20 -15.83
CA ARG A 35 -14.44 4.58 -15.07
C ARG A 35 -14.27 4.84 -13.59
N ALA A 36 -15.39 4.98 -12.89
CA ALA A 36 -15.45 5.05 -11.43
C ALA A 36 -16.43 3.99 -10.91
N PHE A 37 -16.06 3.29 -9.85
CA PHE A 37 -16.87 2.25 -9.24
C PHE A 37 -16.93 2.41 -7.73
N HIS A 38 -18.06 2.04 -7.16
CA HIS A 38 -18.16 1.69 -5.75
C HIS A 38 -18.10 0.16 -5.65
N ILE A 39 -17.14 -0.37 -4.91
CA ILE A 39 -16.93 -1.80 -4.74
C ILE A 39 -17.22 -2.19 -3.30
N ARG A 40 -18.05 -3.22 -3.16
CA ARG A 40 -18.26 -3.96 -1.92
C ARG A 40 -17.65 -5.36 -2.06
N TYR A 41 -16.65 -5.65 -1.24
CA TYR A 41 -16.03 -6.96 -1.15
C TYR A 41 -16.35 -7.59 0.21
N GLU A 42 -16.86 -8.82 0.21
CA GLU A 42 -17.18 -9.55 1.43
C GLU A 42 -16.35 -10.82 1.52
N ALA A 43 -15.65 -10.99 2.63
CA ALA A 43 -14.96 -12.20 2.99
C ALA A 43 -15.67 -12.84 4.19
N THR A 44 -15.95 -14.13 4.10
CA THR A 44 -16.56 -14.89 5.20
C THR A 44 -15.57 -15.93 5.71
N VAL A 45 -15.30 -15.90 7.00
CA VAL A 45 -14.50 -16.90 7.70
C VAL A 45 -15.46 -17.74 8.53
N SER A 46 -15.56 -19.02 8.20
CA SER A 46 -16.41 -20.00 8.88
C SER A 46 -15.59 -20.87 9.85
N ASP A 47 -16.28 -21.75 10.58
CA ASP A 47 -15.68 -22.74 11.48
C ASP A 47 -14.83 -22.13 12.60
N LEU A 48 -15.21 -20.94 13.06
CA LEU A 48 -14.59 -20.29 14.21
C LEU A 48 -15.13 -20.88 15.51
N THR A 49 -14.31 -20.91 16.55
CA THR A 49 -14.80 -21.17 17.90
C THR A 49 -15.29 -19.86 18.51
N ALA A 50 -16.59 -19.72 18.70
CA ALA A 50 -17.15 -18.56 19.38
C ALA A 50 -16.50 -18.40 20.77
N GLY A 51 -16.05 -17.19 21.10
CA GLY A 51 -15.37 -16.91 22.37
C GLY A 51 -13.85 -17.17 22.37
N GLU A 52 -13.26 -17.69 21.30
CA GLU A 52 -11.81 -17.82 21.16
C GLU A 52 -11.17 -16.72 20.31
N PRO A 53 -9.91 -16.31 20.57
CA PRO A 53 -9.24 -15.32 19.75
C PRO A 53 -9.06 -15.79 18.29
N CYS A 54 -9.37 -14.90 17.35
CA CYS A 54 -9.12 -15.09 15.92
C CYS A 54 -8.24 -13.96 15.37
N ARG A 55 -7.42 -14.30 14.37
CA ARG A 55 -6.56 -13.35 13.65
C ARG A 55 -6.66 -13.60 12.15
N VAL A 56 -7.00 -12.56 11.40
CA VAL A 56 -7.25 -12.67 9.97
C VAL A 56 -6.55 -11.52 9.25
N TRP A 57 -5.92 -11.81 8.12
CA TRP A 57 -5.35 -10.82 7.21
C TRP A 57 -6.11 -10.86 5.90
N ILE A 58 -6.70 -9.72 5.51
CA ILE A 58 -7.44 -9.59 4.25
C ILE A 58 -6.76 -8.51 3.42
N PRO A 59 -6.36 -8.78 2.16
CA PRO A 59 -5.79 -7.75 1.29
C PRO A 59 -6.77 -6.59 1.11
N ILE A 60 -6.27 -5.36 1.21
CA ILE A 60 -7.00 -4.14 0.84
C ILE A 60 -6.40 -3.58 -0.45
N PRO A 61 -7.24 -3.05 -1.34
CA PRO A 61 -6.79 -2.55 -2.63
C PRO A 61 -5.81 -1.38 -2.45
N SER A 62 -4.87 -1.26 -3.38
CA SER A 62 -3.85 -0.21 -3.41
C SER A 62 -3.90 0.57 -4.71
N ASP A 63 -3.37 1.78 -4.64
CA ASP A 63 -3.16 2.62 -5.81
C ASP A 63 -2.10 2.01 -6.73
N ASP A 64 -2.27 2.22 -8.03
CA ASP A 64 -1.27 1.91 -9.05
C ASP A 64 -1.41 2.91 -10.23
N PRO A 65 -0.58 2.86 -11.27
CA PRO A 65 -0.66 3.78 -12.41
C PRO A 65 -2.00 3.78 -13.18
N HIS A 66 -2.83 2.77 -12.98
CA HIS A 66 -4.10 2.53 -13.65
C HIS A 66 -5.30 2.58 -12.71
N GLN A 67 -5.09 2.81 -11.41
CA GLN A 67 -6.20 3.01 -10.48
C GLN A 67 -5.85 3.88 -9.26
N ARG A 68 -6.87 4.59 -8.76
CA ARG A 68 -6.84 5.35 -7.51
C ARG A 68 -7.94 4.83 -6.58
N ILE A 69 -7.55 4.39 -5.41
CA ILE A 69 -8.43 3.86 -4.37
C ILE A 69 -8.79 4.98 -3.39
N ARG A 70 -10.07 5.11 -3.06
CA ARG A 70 -10.61 6.14 -2.17
C ARG A 70 -11.60 5.52 -1.18
N ASN A 71 -11.81 6.21 -0.06
CA ASN A 71 -12.88 5.92 0.90
C ASN A 71 -12.93 4.46 1.42
N VAL A 72 -11.77 3.83 1.59
CA VAL A 72 -11.69 2.44 2.08
C VAL A 72 -12.26 2.35 3.50
N LYS A 73 -13.25 1.48 3.68
CA LYS A 73 -13.84 1.15 4.98
C LYS A 73 -13.90 -0.36 5.16
N VAL A 74 -13.32 -0.82 6.26
CA VAL A 74 -13.35 -2.23 6.66
C VAL A 74 -14.27 -2.39 7.87
N THR A 75 -15.29 -3.24 7.75
CA THR A 75 -16.32 -3.45 8.77
C THR A 75 -16.46 -4.95 9.07
N PRO A 76 -15.98 -5.43 10.23
CA PRO A 76 -16.28 -6.79 10.68
C PRO A 76 -17.73 -6.89 11.18
N SER A 77 -18.34 -8.06 11.06
CA SER A 77 -19.68 -8.33 11.60
C SER A 77 -19.73 -8.34 13.13
N SER A 78 -18.59 -8.58 13.79
CA SER A 78 -18.46 -8.58 15.26
C SER A 78 -17.78 -7.30 15.76
N SER A 79 -18.44 -6.57 16.67
CA SER A 79 -17.91 -5.33 17.27
C SER A 79 -16.73 -5.55 18.23
N THR A 80 -16.51 -6.80 18.66
CA THR A 80 -15.38 -7.22 19.50
C THR A 80 -14.10 -7.50 18.71
N VAL A 81 -14.16 -7.40 17.38
CA VAL A 81 -13.01 -7.59 16.49
C VAL A 81 -12.48 -6.21 16.08
N ALA A 82 -11.24 -5.91 16.49
CA ALA A 82 -10.55 -4.69 16.10
C ALA A 82 -9.94 -4.86 14.71
N VAL A 83 -9.90 -3.76 13.94
CA VAL A 83 -9.26 -3.71 12.63
C VAL A 83 -8.13 -2.70 12.63
N ARG A 84 -6.98 -3.06 12.07
CA ARG A 84 -5.89 -2.14 11.74
C ARG A 84 -5.33 -2.45 10.36
N THR A 85 -4.79 -1.42 9.70
CA THR A 85 -4.05 -1.61 8.46
C THR A 85 -2.59 -1.99 8.76
N THR A 86 -2.08 -2.98 8.06
CA THR A 86 -0.68 -3.43 8.13
C THR A 86 -0.14 -3.66 6.72
N ASP A 87 1.18 -3.61 6.54
CA ASP A 87 1.81 -3.95 5.25
C ASP A 87 2.36 -5.38 5.27
N ASP A 88 2.20 -6.09 4.16
CA ASP A 88 2.88 -7.36 3.89
C ASP A 88 4.34 -7.09 3.51
N PRO A 89 5.33 -7.51 4.32
CA PRO A 89 6.73 -7.22 4.05
C PRO A 89 7.28 -7.94 2.81
N LYS A 90 6.62 -9.00 2.32
CA LYS A 90 7.09 -9.79 1.17
C LYS A 90 6.66 -9.17 -0.16
N TYR A 91 5.42 -8.68 -0.22
CA TYR A 91 4.80 -8.22 -1.47
C TYR A 91 4.41 -6.75 -1.46
N GLY A 92 4.51 -6.05 -0.32
CA GLY A 92 4.12 -4.65 -0.18
C GLY A 92 2.61 -4.41 -0.22
N ASN A 93 1.80 -5.47 -0.11
CA ASN A 93 0.34 -5.35 -0.09
C ASN A 93 -0.10 -4.73 1.23
N ARG A 94 -1.06 -3.81 1.18
CA ARG A 94 -1.76 -3.38 2.38
C ARG A 94 -2.76 -4.46 2.77
N MET A 95 -2.85 -4.72 4.06
CA MET A 95 -3.68 -5.76 4.65
C MET A 95 -4.55 -5.15 5.75
N ALA A 96 -5.84 -5.50 5.76
CA ALA A 96 -6.68 -5.35 6.94
C ALA A 96 -6.35 -6.51 7.88
N TYR A 97 -5.75 -6.20 9.01
CA TYR A 97 -5.51 -7.14 10.09
C TYR A 97 -6.64 -7.03 11.11
N LEU A 98 -7.34 -8.15 11.30
CA LEU A 98 -8.40 -8.32 12.29
C LEU A 98 -7.87 -9.09 13.48
N ASP A 99 -8.16 -8.61 14.69
CA ASP A 99 -7.79 -9.24 15.96
C ASP A 99 -8.96 -9.12 16.94
N GLY A 100 -9.39 -10.23 17.49
CA GLY A 100 -10.40 -10.20 18.54
C GLY A 100 -11.09 -11.52 18.73
N VAL A 101 -12.18 -11.47 19.47
CA VAL A 101 -12.94 -12.64 19.89
C VAL A 101 -14.33 -12.58 19.25
N PRO A 102 -14.60 -13.30 18.15
CA PRO A 102 -15.89 -13.27 17.48
C PRO A 102 -16.96 -13.88 18.38
N SER A 103 -18.17 -13.32 18.30
CA SER A 103 -19.34 -13.80 19.04
C SER A 103 -20.07 -14.97 18.39
N SER A 104 -19.65 -15.38 17.18
CA SER A 104 -20.21 -16.48 16.39
C SER A 104 -19.07 -17.34 15.81
N ASP A 105 -19.45 -18.51 15.32
CA ASP A 105 -18.65 -19.40 14.47
C ASP A 105 -18.39 -18.87 13.05
N VAL A 106 -19.03 -17.76 12.67
CA VAL A 106 -18.86 -17.09 11.39
C VAL A 106 -18.50 -15.63 11.62
N LEU A 107 -17.43 -15.18 10.97
CA LEU A 107 -17.04 -13.77 10.89
C LEU A 107 -17.12 -13.32 9.43
N THR A 108 -18.00 -12.38 9.14
CA THR A 108 -18.04 -11.70 7.83
C THR A 108 -17.30 -10.38 7.96
N VAL A 109 -16.42 -10.10 7.01
CA VAL A 109 -15.72 -8.82 6.89
C VAL A 109 -16.11 -8.18 5.57
N THR A 110 -16.66 -6.98 5.66
CA THR A 110 -16.99 -6.15 4.50
C THR A 110 -15.89 -5.12 4.30
N ILE A 111 -15.44 -4.98 3.05
CA ILE A 111 -14.54 -3.91 2.59
C ILE A 111 -15.29 -3.13 1.51
N ASP A 112 -15.69 -1.91 1.84
CA ASP A 112 -16.29 -0.96 0.89
C ASP A 112 -15.23 0.06 0.47
N TYR A 113 -15.16 0.39 -0.82
CA TYR A 113 -14.24 1.41 -1.34
C TYR A 113 -14.70 1.96 -2.68
N ASP A 114 -14.23 3.16 -2.99
CA ASP A 114 -14.38 3.75 -4.32
C ASP A 114 -13.08 3.57 -5.11
N VAL A 115 -13.20 3.31 -6.40
CA VAL A 115 -12.05 3.18 -7.29
C VAL A 115 -12.27 3.93 -8.59
N ASP A 116 -11.33 4.80 -8.92
CA ASP A 116 -11.18 5.39 -10.24
C ASP A 116 -10.20 4.53 -11.03
N ARG A 117 -10.55 4.15 -12.27
CA ARG A 117 -9.70 3.33 -13.14
C ARG A 117 -9.43 4.04 -14.46
N TRP A 118 -8.19 3.89 -14.92
CA TRP A 118 -7.75 4.29 -16.25
C TRP A 118 -7.43 3.04 -17.07
N GLU A 119 -7.85 3.02 -18.32
CA GLU A 119 -7.65 1.91 -19.24
C GLU A 119 -6.17 1.78 -19.60
N ASN A 120 -5.69 0.54 -19.58
CA ASN A 120 -4.38 0.21 -20.11
C ASN A 120 -4.61 -0.51 -21.44
N HIS A 121 -4.16 0.09 -22.54
CA HIS A 121 -4.04 -0.57 -23.83
C HIS A 121 -2.57 -0.97 -24.07
N PRO A 122 -2.10 -2.08 -23.49
CA PRO A 122 -0.70 -2.49 -23.61
C PRO A 122 -0.28 -2.73 -25.07
N GLU A 123 -1.23 -3.05 -25.95
CA GLU A 123 -0.97 -3.24 -27.39
C GLU A 123 -0.83 -1.93 -28.18
N LEU A 124 -1.49 -0.83 -27.76
CA LEU A 124 -1.30 0.48 -28.39
C LEU A 124 0.05 1.09 -28.02
N SER A 125 0.50 0.91 -26.77
CA SER A 125 1.80 1.41 -26.31
C SER A 125 2.97 0.83 -27.12
N LYS A 126 2.90 -0.47 -27.48
CA LYS A 126 3.90 -1.14 -28.34
C LYS A 126 3.84 -0.72 -29.82
N MET A 127 2.75 -0.10 -30.26
CA MET A 127 2.61 0.37 -31.64
C MET A 127 3.27 1.76 -31.79
N THR A 128 3.02 2.66 -30.83
CA THR A 128 3.65 3.99 -30.79
C THR A 128 5.18 3.93 -30.69
N GLU A 129 5.74 2.99 -29.93
CA GLU A 129 7.20 2.80 -29.85
C GLU A 129 7.82 2.29 -31.16
N ARG A 130 7.11 1.42 -31.89
CA ARG A 130 7.58 0.92 -33.20
C ARG A 130 7.52 1.99 -34.29
N ASP A 131 6.50 2.84 -34.27
CA ASP A 131 6.37 3.94 -35.22
C ASP A 131 7.47 5.00 -34.97
N THR A 132 7.77 5.31 -33.70
CA THR A 132 8.84 6.25 -33.36
C THR A 132 10.23 5.71 -33.71
N ALA A 133 10.47 4.40 -33.54
CA ALA A 133 11.73 3.75 -33.93
C ALA A 133 11.88 3.59 -35.47
N GLY A 134 10.77 3.50 -36.20
CA GLY A 134 10.75 3.46 -37.66
C GLY A 134 11.11 4.80 -38.31
N ASP A 135 10.68 5.91 -37.71
CA ASP A 135 10.92 7.26 -38.24
C ASP A 135 12.39 7.73 -38.09
N VAL A 136 13.13 7.24 -37.09
CA VAL A 136 14.56 7.57 -36.91
C VAL A 136 15.51 6.75 -37.78
N ALA A 137 15.02 5.72 -38.50
CA ALA A 137 15.85 4.88 -39.36
C ALA A 137 16.00 5.40 -40.81
N PHE A 138 15.35 6.51 -41.16
CA PHE A 138 15.35 7.10 -42.51
C PHE A 138 15.82 8.56 -42.59
N ALA A 139 16.53 9.06 -41.58
CA ALA A 139 17.14 10.40 -41.58
C ALA A 139 18.67 10.35 -41.80
#